data_AF-A0A0N5BQR7-F1
#
_entry.id   AF-A0A0N5BQR7-F1
#
_cell.length_a   1.000
_cell.length_b   1.000
_cell.length_c   1.000
_cell.angle_alpha   90.00
_cell.angle_beta   90.00
_cell.angle_gamma   90.00
#
_symmetry.space_group_name_H-M   'P 1'
#
loop_
_entity.id
_entity.type
_entity.pdbx_description
1 polymer ?
#
loop_
_entity_poly.entity_id
_entity_poly.type
_entity_poly.pdbx_seq_one_letter_code
_entity_poly.pdbx_strand_id
1 'polypeptide(L)'
;MEDLDLLSLPPEILANIFSNIPWNQLINVKLTARKFKYVTEKYHKNMQKPSLFTIFLSNDFTHNDGIDRIHITYSILKTDVDPLEDVSEEKDFFMPSSQLDQLHSFLQKFNDITFLDKMGIFLDNHTNVTRIFGDYLHNDFGARNVYVFTWNCEKDLGHTLSLLQKLQ
;
A
#
# COMPACT_ATOMS: atom_id res chain seq x y z
N MET A 1 -34.55 -6.01 -4.47
CA MET A 1 -33.08 -6.08 -4.48
C MET A 1 -32.78 -7.57 -4.45
N GLU A 2 -32.22 -8.13 -5.53
CA GLU A 2 -31.86 -9.55 -5.55
C GLU A 2 -30.68 -9.77 -4.60
N ASP A 3 -30.78 -10.76 -3.71
CA ASP A 3 -29.67 -11.18 -2.87
C ASP A 3 -28.62 -11.87 -3.75
N LEU A 4 -27.41 -11.32 -3.77
CA LEU A 4 -26.28 -11.92 -4.47
C LEU A 4 -25.81 -13.17 -3.72
N ASP A 5 -26.13 -14.35 -4.24
CA ASP A 5 -25.56 -15.60 -3.72
C ASP A 5 -24.12 -15.79 -4.20
N LEU A 6 -23.15 -15.41 -3.35
CA LEU A 6 -21.72 -15.59 -3.61
C LEU A 6 -21.34 -17.06 -3.85
N LEU A 7 -22.06 -18.04 -3.28
CA LEU A 7 -21.73 -19.45 -3.46
C LEU A 7 -22.09 -19.95 -4.86
N SER A 8 -22.96 -19.25 -5.58
CA SER A 8 -23.29 -19.56 -6.97
C SER A 8 -22.18 -19.15 -7.96
N LEU A 9 -21.32 -18.20 -7.59
CA LEU A 9 -20.31 -17.64 -8.48
C LEU A 9 -19.21 -18.65 -8.88
N PRO A 10 -18.66 -18.58 -10.10
CA PRO A 10 -17.52 -19.40 -10.50
C PRO A 10 -16.28 -19.19 -9.62
N PRO A 11 -15.44 -20.22 -9.42
CA PRO A 11 -14.20 -20.12 -8.65
C PRO A 11 -13.28 -18.95 -9.07
N GLU A 12 -13.19 -18.66 -10.36
CA GLU A 12 -12.35 -17.60 -10.93
C GLU A 12 -12.86 -16.21 -10.52
N ILE A 13 -14.18 -16.02 -10.51
CA ILE A 13 -14.81 -14.76 -10.09
C ILE A 13 -14.61 -14.57 -8.58
N LEU A 14 -14.81 -15.63 -7.80
CA LEU A 14 -14.52 -15.62 -6.36
C LEU A 14 -13.06 -15.33 -6.07
N ALA A 15 -12.12 -15.90 -6.85
CA ALA A 15 -10.70 -15.63 -6.69
C ALA A 15 -10.36 -14.16 -6.94
N ASN A 16 -10.97 -13.55 -7.96
CA ASN A 16 -10.80 -12.12 -8.25
C ASN A 16 -11.45 -11.22 -7.18
N ILE A 17 -12.55 -11.64 -6.56
CA ILE A 17 -13.12 -10.92 -5.43
C ILE A 17 -12.16 -11.03 -4.23
N PHE A 18 -11.70 -12.25 -3.91
CA PHE A 18 -10.84 -12.51 -2.75
C PHE A 18 -9.45 -11.89 -2.87
N SER A 19 -8.92 -11.66 -4.08
CA SER A 19 -7.64 -10.96 -4.26
C SER A 19 -7.68 -9.49 -3.79
N ASN A 20 -8.86 -8.93 -3.56
CA ASN A 20 -9.03 -7.59 -2.98
C ASN A 20 -9.05 -7.59 -1.44
N ILE A 21 -9.11 -8.77 -0.81
CA ILE A 21 -9.13 -8.91 0.65
C ILE A 21 -7.68 -8.95 1.16
N PRO A 22 -7.35 -8.22 2.25
CA PRO A 22 -6.04 -8.31 2.87
C PRO A 22 -5.65 -9.74 3.21
N TRP A 23 -4.41 -10.12 2.96
CA TRP A 23 -3.94 -11.49 3.13
C TRP A 23 -4.17 -12.07 4.51
N ASN A 24 -3.90 -11.28 5.55
CA ASN A 24 -4.13 -11.64 6.94
C ASN A 24 -5.62 -11.89 7.26
N GLN A 25 -6.54 -11.37 6.45
CA GLN A 25 -7.99 -11.59 6.60
C GLN A 25 -8.53 -12.75 5.75
N LEU A 26 -7.76 -13.30 4.81
CA LEU A 26 -8.20 -14.45 3.98
C LEU A 26 -8.47 -15.71 4.80
N ILE A 27 -7.93 -15.81 6.02
CA ILE A 27 -8.28 -16.89 6.95
C ILE A 27 -9.77 -16.89 7.28
N ASN A 28 -10.41 -15.73 7.41
CA ASN A 28 -11.83 -15.63 7.68
C ASN A 28 -12.64 -16.15 6.49
N VAL A 29 -12.22 -15.81 5.26
CA VAL A 29 -12.83 -16.30 4.01
C VAL A 29 -12.77 -17.83 3.90
N LYS A 30 -11.63 -18.42 4.29
CA LYS A 30 -11.44 -19.88 4.33
C LYS A 30 -12.43 -20.58 5.26
N LEU A 31 -12.75 -19.96 6.39
CA LEU A 31 -13.60 -20.54 7.43
C LEU A 31 -15.10 -20.45 7.09
N THR A 32 -15.50 -19.55 6.19
CA THR A 32 -16.91 -19.31 5.86
C THR A 32 -17.58 -20.50 5.14
N ALA A 33 -16.92 -21.11 4.15
CA ALA A 33 -17.50 -22.19 3.36
C ALA A 33 -16.45 -23.08 2.70
N ARG A 34 -16.78 -24.37 2.46
CA ARG A 34 -15.89 -25.31 1.77
C ARG A 34 -15.46 -24.83 0.39
N LYS A 35 -16.36 -24.18 -0.37
CA LYS A 35 -16.05 -23.62 -1.69
C LYS A 35 -15.03 -22.49 -1.60
N PHE A 36 -15.15 -21.61 -0.60
CA PHE A 36 -14.21 -20.52 -0.41
C PHE A 36 -12.84 -21.03 0.03
N LYS A 37 -12.80 -22.03 0.92
CA LYS A 37 -11.56 -22.75 1.25
C LYS A 37 -10.88 -23.29 -0.02
N TYR A 38 -11.61 -24.01 -0.86
CA TYR A 38 -11.07 -24.51 -2.13
C TYR A 38 -10.53 -23.39 -3.03
N VAL A 39 -11.27 -22.29 -3.20
CA VAL A 39 -10.86 -21.16 -4.04
C VAL A 39 -9.58 -20.50 -3.49
N THR A 40 -9.53 -20.21 -2.19
CA THR A 40 -8.36 -19.58 -1.57
C THR A 40 -7.11 -20.48 -1.56
N GLU A 41 -7.27 -21.80 -1.48
CA GLU A 41 -6.16 -22.75 -1.57
C GLU A 41 -5.69 -22.92 -3.03
N LYS A 42 -6.62 -23.05 -3.98
CA LYS A 42 -6.29 -23.26 -5.41
C LYS A 42 -5.70 -22.02 -6.07
N TYR A 43 -6.26 -20.84 -5.81
CA TYR A 43 -5.84 -19.57 -6.42
C TYR A 43 -4.98 -18.74 -5.46
N HIS A 44 -4.33 -19.38 -4.48
CA HIS A 44 -3.51 -18.75 -3.45
C HIS A 44 -2.52 -17.72 -4.02
N LYS A 45 -1.79 -18.10 -5.09
CA LYS A 45 -0.82 -17.23 -5.77
C LYS A 45 -1.44 -15.95 -6.34
N ASN A 46 -2.69 -16.00 -6.79
CA ASN A 46 -3.38 -14.84 -7.35
C ASN A 46 -3.88 -13.88 -6.25
N MET A 47 -3.88 -14.34 -5.00
CA MET A 47 -4.27 -13.54 -3.83
C MET A 47 -3.05 -13.06 -3.04
N GLN A 48 -1.84 -13.55 -3.38
CA GLN A 48 -0.60 -13.03 -2.83
C GLN A 48 -0.29 -11.71 -3.51
N LYS A 49 -0.42 -10.61 -2.76
CA LYS A 49 0.17 -9.34 -3.17
C LYS A 49 1.60 -9.25 -2.63
N PRO A 50 2.50 -8.55 -3.33
CA PRO A 50 3.84 -8.28 -2.81
C PRO A 50 3.77 -7.48 -1.50
N SER A 51 4.76 -7.68 -0.63
CA SER A 51 4.92 -6.88 0.59
C SER A 51 5.87 -5.73 0.31
N LEU A 52 5.50 -4.52 0.73
CA LEU A 52 6.32 -3.34 0.57
C LEU A 52 7.48 -3.39 1.57
N PHE A 53 8.71 -3.22 1.10
CA PHE A 53 9.91 -3.27 1.94
C PHE A 53 10.51 -1.89 2.19
N THR A 54 10.57 -1.06 1.16
CA THR A 54 10.90 0.37 1.31
C THR A 54 9.91 1.23 0.54
N ILE A 55 9.64 2.44 1.05
CA ILE A 55 8.92 3.46 0.30
C ILE A 55 9.36 4.88 0.67
N PHE A 56 9.59 5.71 -0.34
CA PHE A 56 9.89 7.11 -0.18
C PHE A 56 8.98 7.93 -1.07
N LEU A 57 8.32 8.94 -0.49
CA LEU A 57 7.51 9.92 -1.19
C LEU A 57 8.25 11.26 -1.12
N SER A 58 8.60 11.83 -2.26
CA SER A 58 9.36 13.08 -2.35
C SER A 58 8.82 14.00 -3.43
N ASN A 59 9.06 15.31 -3.32
CA ASN A 59 8.75 16.21 -4.42
C ASN A 59 9.65 15.92 -5.62
N ASP A 60 9.10 16.08 -6.82
CA ASP A 60 9.91 16.15 -8.03
C ASP A 60 10.56 17.53 -8.15
N PHE A 61 11.85 17.61 -7.83
CA PHE A 61 12.65 18.82 -8.05
C PHE A 61 13.40 18.81 -9.40
N THR A 62 13.20 17.78 -10.22
CA THR A 62 14.03 17.50 -11.39
C THR A 62 13.44 18.01 -12.70
N HIS A 63 12.16 18.39 -12.70
CA HIS A 63 11.45 18.81 -13.91
C HIS A 63 11.02 20.29 -13.82
N ASN A 64 11.57 21.12 -14.71
CA ASN A 64 11.28 22.56 -14.81
C ASN A 64 10.05 22.87 -15.69
N ASP A 65 9.14 21.91 -15.88
CA ASP A 65 7.94 22.09 -16.71
C ASP A 65 6.77 22.74 -15.95
N GLY A 66 6.97 23.06 -14.67
CA GLY A 66 5.97 23.66 -13.80
C GLY A 66 4.85 22.69 -13.40
N ILE A 67 4.99 21.40 -13.74
CA ILE A 67 4.05 20.37 -13.32
C ILE A 67 4.54 19.83 -11.98
N ASP A 68 3.75 20.08 -10.96
CA ASP A 68 4.00 19.60 -9.62
C ASP A 68 3.73 18.08 -9.54
N ARG A 69 4.78 17.33 -9.21
CA ARG A 69 4.77 15.87 -9.19
C ARG A 69 5.36 15.34 -7.90
N ILE A 70 4.94 14.13 -7.56
CA ILE A 70 5.47 13.34 -6.47
C ILE A 70 6.26 12.20 -7.06
N HIS A 71 7.51 12.12 -6.65
CA HIS A 71 8.42 11.04 -6.93
C HIS A 71 8.28 9.97 -5.86
N ILE A 72 7.91 8.76 -6.29
CA ILE A 72 7.71 7.61 -5.42
C ILE A 72 8.79 6.60 -5.74
N THR A 73 9.61 6.29 -4.74
CA THR A 73 10.66 5.28 -4.82
C THR A 73 10.30 4.13 -3.88
N TYR A 74 10.38 2.88 -4.34
CA TYR A 74 9.96 1.73 -3.52
C TYR A 74 10.68 0.43 -3.90
N SER A 75 10.68 -0.52 -2.97
CA SER A 75 11.10 -1.90 -3.20
C SER A 75 10.13 -2.88 -2.53
N ILE A 76 10.12 -4.12 -3.02
CA ILE A 76 9.24 -5.18 -2.50
C ILE A 76 10.04 -6.40 -2.06
N LEU A 77 9.51 -7.15 -1.11
CA LEU A 77 10.00 -8.50 -0.81
C LEU A 77 9.58 -9.47 -1.91
N LYS A 78 10.53 -10.24 -2.44
CA LYS A 78 10.21 -11.37 -3.32
C LYS A 78 9.76 -12.55 -2.44
N THR A 79 8.51 -12.95 -2.60
CA THR A 79 7.85 -13.97 -1.75
C THR A 79 8.31 -15.41 -1.99
N ASP A 80 9.23 -15.63 -2.93
CA ASP A 80 9.68 -16.97 -3.35
C ASP A 80 11.00 -17.42 -2.71
N VAL A 81 11.63 -16.58 -1.87
CA VAL A 81 12.93 -16.82 -1.22
C VAL A 81 12.88 -16.33 0.24
N ASP A 82 13.74 -16.86 1.10
CA ASP A 82 13.86 -16.48 2.52
C ASP A 82 13.84 -14.93 2.70
N PRO A 83 12.98 -14.36 3.57
CA PRO A 83 12.68 -12.92 3.63
C PRO A 83 13.86 -11.96 3.77
N LEU A 84 15.04 -12.44 4.15
CA LEU A 84 16.22 -11.63 4.45
C LEU A 84 17.17 -11.45 3.27
N GLU A 85 17.03 -12.20 2.17
CA GLU A 85 18.02 -12.20 1.08
C GLU A 85 17.52 -11.70 -0.28
N ASP A 86 16.22 -11.43 -0.48
CA ASP A 86 15.69 -11.12 -1.82
C ASP A 86 14.70 -9.95 -1.87
N VAL A 87 15.21 -8.76 -1.55
CA VAL A 87 14.54 -7.48 -1.84
C VAL A 87 14.69 -7.19 -3.34
N SER A 88 13.62 -6.73 -3.99
CA SER A 88 13.70 -6.30 -5.39
C SER A 88 14.67 -5.12 -5.56
N GLU A 89 15.17 -4.95 -6.78
CA GLU A 89 15.74 -3.65 -7.16
C GLU A 89 14.74 -2.53 -6.85
N GLU A 90 15.29 -1.38 -6.47
CA GLU A 90 14.52 -0.18 -6.22
C GLU A 90 13.87 0.29 -7.52
N LYS A 91 12.59 0.67 -7.43
CA LYS A 91 11.80 1.18 -8.54
C LYS A 91 11.36 2.58 -8.21
N ASP A 92 11.36 3.44 -9.22
CA ASP A 92 10.82 4.78 -9.11
C ASP A 92 9.74 5.05 -10.17
N PHE A 93 8.85 5.97 -9.84
CA PHE A 93 7.97 6.61 -10.81
C PHE A 93 7.50 7.97 -10.29
N PHE A 94 6.95 8.76 -11.21
CA PHE A 94 6.41 10.08 -10.92
C PHE A 94 4.90 10.07 -11.13
N MET A 95 4.17 10.78 -10.27
CA MET A 95 2.75 11.03 -10.45
C MET A 95 2.43 12.51 -10.21
N PRO A 96 1.49 13.11 -10.94
CA PRO A 96 1.02 14.45 -10.63
C PRO A 96 0.46 14.52 -9.21
N SER A 97 0.81 15.57 -8.46
CA SER A 97 0.31 15.77 -7.08
C SER A 97 -1.22 15.88 -7.00
N SER A 98 -1.86 16.30 -8.11
CA SER A 98 -3.31 16.38 -8.25
C SER A 98 -4.02 15.04 -8.41
N GLN A 99 -3.31 13.95 -8.74
CA GLN A 99 -3.89 12.64 -9.06
C GLN A 99 -3.86 11.67 -7.87
N LEU A 100 -4.44 12.09 -6.74
CA LEU A 100 -4.42 11.34 -5.48
C LEU A 100 -4.99 9.91 -5.59
N ASP A 101 -5.95 9.66 -6.49
CA ASP A 101 -6.51 8.32 -6.73
C ASP A 101 -5.46 7.33 -7.26
N GLN A 102 -4.42 7.81 -7.95
CA GLN A 102 -3.32 6.97 -8.39
C GLN A 102 -2.46 6.49 -7.23
N LEU A 103 -2.28 7.33 -6.20
CA LEU A 103 -1.58 6.94 -4.97
C LEU A 103 -2.36 5.86 -4.23
N HIS A 104 -3.67 6.01 -4.09
CA HIS A 104 -4.54 4.99 -3.52
C HIS A 104 -4.45 3.66 -4.29
N SER A 105 -4.57 3.74 -5.61
CA SER A 105 -4.49 2.57 -6.49
C SER A 105 -3.13 1.90 -6.45
N PHE A 106 -2.06 2.67 -6.27
CA PHE A 106 -0.70 2.16 -6.08
C PHE A 106 -0.57 1.41 -4.75
N LEU A 107 -0.95 2.04 -3.63
CA LEU A 107 -0.82 1.44 -2.30
C LEU A 107 -1.66 0.15 -2.16
N GLN A 108 -2.82 0.07 -2.83
CA GLN A 108 -3.66 -1.14 -2.84
C GLN A 108 -3.03 -2.37 -3.53
N LYS A 109 -1.94 -2.19 -4.28
CA LYS A 109 -1.21 -3.30 -4.92
C LYS A 109 -0.41 -4.14 -3.94
N PHE A 110 -0.23 -3.67 -2.70
CA PHE A 110 0.55 -4.36 -1.68
C PHE A 110 -0.36 -5.04 -0.65
N ASN A 111 0.11 -6.13 -0.06
CA ASN A 111 -0.68 -6.96 0.88
C ASN A 111 -0.83 -6.25 2.23
N ASP A 112 0.31 -5.92 2.82
CA ASP A 112 0.44 -5.13 4.03
C ASP A 112 1.80 -4.39 4.01
N ILE A 113 2.02 -3.59 5.05
CA ILE A 113 3.26 -2.87 5.33
C ILE A 113 3.98 -3.46 6.56
N THR A 114 3.65 -4.70 6.94
CA THR A 114 4.21 -5.35 8.13
C THR A 114 5.72 -5.50 7.99
N PHE A 115 6.18 -5.77 6.77
CA PHE A 115 7.59 -5.94 6.43
C PHE A 115 8.28 -4.66 5.96
N LEU A 116 7.63 -3.50 6.08
CA LEU A 116 8.24 -2.23 5.75
C LEU A 116 9.47 -2.04 6.65
N ASP A 117 10.66 -1.88 6.09
CA ASP A 117 11.91 -1.64 6.83
C ASP A 117 12.23 -0.15 6.88
N LYS A 118 12.01 0.55 5.77
CA LYS A 118 12.28 1.99 5.65
C LYS A 118 11.11 2.71 5.01
N MET A 119 10.72 3.82 5.63
CA MET A 119 9.81 4.77 5.01
C MET A 119 10.32 6.19 5.12
N GLY A 120 10.03 6.99 4.09
CA GLY A 120 10.25 8.43 4.19
C GLY A 120 9.25 9.28 3.43
N ILE A 121 8.96 10.45 3.98
CA ILE A 121 8.13 11.48 3.38
C ILE A 121 8.95 12.77 3.37
N PHE A 122 9.20 13.31 2.19
CA PHE A 122 10.00 14.50 1.92
C PHE A 122 9.21 15.44 1.00
N LEU A 123 8.16 16.02 1.54
CA LEU A 123 7.13 16.71 0.77
C LEU A 123 7.05 18.20 1.10
N ASP A 124 6.74 19.01 0.10
CA ASP A 124 6.55 20.45 0.22
C ASP A 124 5.11 20.78 -0.18
N ASN A 125 4.32 21.33 0.75
CA ASN A 125 2.91 21.70 0.54
C ASN A 125 1.98 20.53 0.10
N HIS A 126 2.41 19.26 0.25
CA HIS A 126 1.65 18.05 -0.11
C HIS A 126 1.06 17.31 1.10
N THR A 127 0.33 18.03 1.94
CA THR A 127 -0.28 17.48 3.17
C THR A 127 -1.32 16.39 2.88
N ASN A 128 -2.02 16.46 1.75
CA ASN A 128 -2.98 15.44 1.33
C ASN A 128 -2.34 14.08 1.05
N VAL A 129 -1.12 14.07 0.51
CA VAL A 129 -0.38 12.83 0.23
C VAL A 129 0.11 12.21 1.52
N THR A 130 0.57 13.05 2.45
CA THR A 130 0.91 12.66 3.81
C THR A 130 -0.29 12.01 4.52
N ARG A 131 -1.49 12.61 4.39
CA ARG A 131 -2.73 12.05 4.92
C ARG A 131 -3.04 10.68 4.32
N ILE A 132 -3.07 10.58 2.99
CA ILE A 132 -3.41 9.33 2.30
C ILE A 132 -2.45 8.23 2.72
N PHE A 133 -1.15 8.48 2.69
CA PHE A 133 -0.19 7.48 3.11
C PHE A 133 -0.36 7.12 4.60
N GLY A 134 -0.57 8.11 5.46
CA GLY A 134 -0.86 7.90 6.88
C GLY A 134 -2.13 7.08 7.14
N ASP A 135 -3.15 7.16 6.29
CA ASP A 135 -4.37 6.34 6.39
C ASP A 135 -4.10 4.85 6.08
N TYR A 136 -3.04 4.55 5.32
CA TYR A 136 -2.60 3.17 5.07
C TYR A 136 -1.66 2.63 6.14
N LEU A 137 -1.12 3.49 7.01
CA LEU A 137 -0.32 3.04 8.15
C LEU A 137 -1.25 2.53 9.26
N HIS A 138 -1.13 1.24 9.55
CA HIS A 138 -1.69 0.64 10.76
C HIS A 138 -0.78 0.93 11.96
N ASN A 139 -1.30 0.94 13.18
CA ASN A 139 -0.52 1.26 14.40
C ASN A 139 0.62 0.25 14.69
N ASP A 140 0.65 -0.89 14.01
CA ASP A 140 1.61 -1.98 14.18
C ASP A 140 2.56 -2.13 12.98
N PHE A 141 2.70 -1.11 12.13
CA PHE A 141 3.62 -1.15 10.99
C PHE A 141 5.10 -1.27 11.43
N GLY A 142 5.86 -2.13 10.74
CA GLY A 142 7.16 -2.62 11.21
C GLY A 142 8.39 -1.78 10.86
N ALA A 143 8.22 -0.53 10.41
CA ALA A 143 9.34 0.27 9.89
C ALA A 143 10.41 0.53 10.94
N ARG A 144 11.62 0.04 10.67
CA ARG A 144 12.80 0.27 11.52
C ARG A 144 13.31 1.70 11.39
N ASN A 145 13.19 2.28 10.20
CA ASN A 145 13.63 3.63 9.91
C ASN A 145 12.49 4.45 9.31
N VAL A 146 12.15 5.54 9.98
CA VAL A 146 11.09 6.46 9.56
C VAL A 146 11.67 7.86 9.43
N TYR A 147 11.51 8.47 8.26
CA TYR A 147 11.96 9.84 7.97
C TYR A 147 10.76 10.70 7.57
N VAL A 148 10.48 11.77 8.30
CA VAL A 148 9.39 12.69 7.93
C VAL A 148 9.92 14.11 7.91
N PHE A 149 9.91 14.69 6.71
CA PHE A 149 10.26 16.07 6.43
C PHE A 149 9.14 16.68 5.59
N THR A 150 8.44 17.65 6.18
CA THR A 150 7.33 18.34 5.53
C THR A 150 7.57 19.84 5.61
N TRP A 151 7.61 20.52 4.46
CA TRP A 151 7.79 21.96 4.37
C TRP A 151 6.50 22.66 3.93
N ASN A 152 6.38 23.94 4.30
CA ASN A 152 5.28 24.84 3.92
C ASN A 152 3.86 24.27 4.19
N CYS A 153 3.70 23.45 5.22
CA CYS A 153 2.42 22.79 5.59
C CYS A 153 1.53 23.65 6.51
N GLU A 154 1.80 24.96 6.62
CA GLU A 154 1.16 25.87 7.58
C GLU A 154 -0.37 25.88 7.48
N LYS A 155 -0.89 25.66 6.27
CA LYS A 155 -2.34 25.64 6.02
C LYS A 155 -3.03 24.37 6.50
N ASP A 156 -2.27 23.30 6.77
CA ASP A 156 -2.83 21.97 7.00
C ASP A 156 -1.89 21.06 7.83
N LEU A 157 -1.44 21.60 8.97
CA LEU A 157 -0.61 20.91 9.97
C LEU A 157 -1.28 19.66 10.54
N GLY A 158 -2.61 19.57 10.50
CA GLY A 158 -3.38 18.48 11.08
C GLY A 158 -3.05 17.12 10.47
N HIS A 159 -2.86 17.06 9.15
CA HIS A 159 -2.52 15.81 8.48
C HIS A 159 -1.12 15.30 8.84
N THR A 160 -0.13 16.18 8.88
CA THR A 160 1.23 15.82 9.31
C THR A 160 1.23 15.39 10.77
N LEU A 161 0.52 16.09 11.66
CA LEU A 161 0.44 15.74 13.07
C LEU A 161 -0.22 14.37 13.28
N SER A 162 -1.33 14.11 12.57
CA SER A 162 -2.03 12.82 12.60
C SER A 162 -1.11 11.67 12.17
N LEU A 163 -0.31 11.87 11.12
CA LEU A 163 0.70 10.91 10.72
C LEU A 163 1.71 10.68 11.85
N LEU A 164 2.32 11.74 12.38
CA LEU A 164 3.34 11.63 13.44
C LEU A 164 2.82 10.92 14.68
N GLN A 165 1.55 11.11 15.05
CA GLN A 165 0.90 10.41 16.16
C GLN A 165 0.79 8.90 15.92
N LYS A 166 0.63 8.44 14.67
CA LYS A 166 0.64 7.01 14.33
C LYS A 166 2.04 6.39 14.34
N LEU A 167 3.10 7.21 14.30
CA LEU A 167 4.49 6.76 14.31
C LEU A 167 5.07 6.63 15.74
N GLN A 168 4.30 7.00 16.78
CA GLN A 168 4.68 6.92 18.20
C GLN A 168 4.26 5.59 18.82
#